data_AF-A0A258TJW5-F1
#
_entry.id   AF-A0A258TJW5-F1
#
_cell.length_a   1.000
_cell.length_b   1.000
_cell.length_c   1.000
_cell.angle_alpha   90.00
_cell.angle_beta   90.00
_cell.angle_gamma   90.00
#
_symmetry.space_group_name_H-M   'P 1'
#
loop_
_entity.id
_entity.type
_entity.pdbx_description
1 polymer ?
#
loop_
_entity_poly.entity_id
_entity_poly.type
_entity_poly.pdbx_seq_one_letter_code
_entity_poly.pdbx_strand_id
1 'polypeptide(L)'
;MGRHRQWHASGWGAAILASVAIPFVLLVVLFQRPLGLKRSSDLNPVDVARYLSDFLDGSGGAWDWDDFTSISIADSELDSIRQEAGAVPLPLTTHGEAQMRALLARVRALEI
;
A
#
# COMPACT_ATOMS: atom_id res chain seq x y z
N MET A 1 51.28 4.77 -13.42
CA MET A 1 50.09 5.24 -12.67
C MET A 1 49.41 6.32 -13.50
N GLY A 2 48.10 6.45 -13.71
CA GLY A 2 46.92 5.62 -13.48
C GLY A 2 45.89 6.00 -14.56
N ARG A 3 45.09 5.02 -15.03
CA ARG A 3 44.08 5.23 -16.08
C ARG A 3 42.83 5.84 -15.48
N HIS A 4 42.48 7.05 -15.92
CA HIS A 4 41.23 7.72 -15.61
C HIS A 4 40.08 6.99 -16.35
N ARG A 5 39.22 6.26 -15.64
CA ARG A 5 38.01 5.66 -16.21
C ARG A 5 36.92 6.72 -16.29
N GLN A 6 36.76 7.31 -17.47
CA GLN A 6 35.65 8.18 -17.79
C GLN A 6 34.43 7.32 -18.13
N TRP A 7 33.45 7.30 -17.23
CA TRP A 7 32.16 6.65 -17.48
C TRP A 7 31.28 7.60 -18.29
N HIS A 8 31.26 7.43 -19.61
CA HIS A 8 30.25 8.08 -20.46
C HIS A 8 28.96 7.27 -20.41
N ALA A 9 27.97 7.73 -19.66
CA ALA A 9 26.58 7.32 -19.90
C ALA A 9 26.14 7.95 -21.23
N SER A 10 25.98 7.14 -22.26
CA SER A 10 25.53 7.60 -23.58
C SER A 10 24.07 8.06 -23.48
N GLY A 11 23.76 9.22 -24.09
CA GLY A 11 22.44 9.86 -24.04
C GLY A 11 21.26 9.03 -24.57
N TRP A 12 21.52 7.88 -25.20
CA TRP A 12 20.50 6.96 -25.69
C TRP A 12 19.94 6.03 -24.60
N GLY A 13 20.69 5.74 -23.54
CA GLY A 13 20.22 4.91 -22.43
C GLY A 13 19.12 5.58 -21.58
N ALA A 14 19.17 6.90 -21.45
CA ALA A 14 18.16 7.69 -20.73
C ALA A 14 16.82 7.76 -21.49
N ALA A 15 16.85 7.79 -22.82
CA ALA A 15 15.65 7.85 -23.65
C ALA A 15 14.81 6.56 -23.60
N ILE A 16 15.47 5.39 -23.45
CA ILE A 16 14.79 4.10 -23.33
C ILE A 16 14.12 3.96 -21.95
N LEU A 17 14.78 4.42 -20.88
CA LEU A 17 14.19 4.41 -19.54
C LEU A 17 12.98 5.34 -19.42
N ALA A 18 13.04 6.53 -20.03
CA ALA A 18 11.92 7.48 -20.02
C ALA A 18 10.68 6.93 -20.78
N SER A 19 10.88 6.22 -21.89
CA SER A 19 9.80 5.71 -22.73
C SER A 19 8.97 4.60 -22.07
N VAL A 20 9.53 3.87 -21.10
CA VAL A 20 8.80 2.85 -20.32
C VAL A 20 8.26 3.43 -19.01
N ALA A 21 9.03 4.30 -18.35
CA ALA A 21 8.61 4.90 -17.08
C ALA A 21 7.39 5.82 -17.23
N ILE A 22 7.30 6.61 -18.31
CA ILE A 22 6.17 7.53 -18.52
C ILE A 22 4.83 6.80 -18.69
N PRO A 23 4.67 5.79 -19.57
CA PRO A 23 3.40 5.05 -19.66
C PRO A 23 3.11 4.23 -18.41
N PHE A 24 4.13 3.75 -17.69
CA PHE A 24 3.94 3.06 -16.41
C PHE A 24 3.42 4.01 -15.33
N VAL A 25 4.03 5.19 -15.17
CA VAL A 25 3.57 6.23 -14.24
C VAL A 25 2.19 6.74 -14.63
N LEU A 26 1.91 6.90 -15.92
CA LEU A 26 0.56 7.26 -16.39
C LEU A 26 -0.46 6.18 -16.10
N LEU A 27 -0.13 4.89 -16.26
CA LEU A 27 -1.00 3.77 -15.86
C LEU A 27 -1.25 3.79 -14.36
N VAL A 28 -0.21 3.93 -13.53
CA VAL A 28 -0.34 4.04 -12.08
C VAL A 28 -1.24 5.23 -11.72
N VAL A 29 -0.98 6.43 -12.25
CA VAL A 29 -1.77 7.64 -11.93
C VAL A 29 -3.21 7.56 -12.48
N LEU A 30 -3.42 7.00 -13.68
CA LEU A 30 -4.74 6.85 -14.29
C LEU A 30 -5.58 5.77 -13.62
N PHE A 31 -4.97 4.78 -12.95
CA PHE A 31 -5.68 3.82 -12.10
C PHE A 31 -5.84 4.33 -10.66
N GLN A 32 -4.89 5.11 -10.12
CA GLN A 32 -4.96 5.67 -8.76
C GLN A 32 -5.99 6.80 -8.61
N ARG A 33 -6.20 7.63 -9.65
CA ARG A 33 -7.13 8.78 -9.58
C ARG A 33 -8.62 8.45 -9.61
N PRO A 34 -9.13 7.48 -10.38
CA PRO A 34 -10.54 7.13 -10.35
C PRO A 34 -10.90 6.17 -9.19
N LEU A 35 -9.91 5.53 -8.54
CA LEU A 35 -10.13 4.52 -7.48
C LEU A 35 -9.98 5.04 -6.04
N GLY A 36 -10.04 6.35 -5.81
CA GLY A 36 -10.29 6.88 -4.46
C GLY A 36 -9.29 6.46 -3.39
N LEU A 37 -8.01 6.24 -3.76
CA LEU A 37 -6.90 6.11 -2.80
C LEU A 37 -6.82 7.41 -2.00
N LYS A 38 -7.55 7.43 -0.88
CA LYS A 38 -7.47 8.48 0.12
C LYS A 38 -6.02 8.52 0.57
N ARG A 39 -5.47 9.74 0.66
CA ARG A 39 -4.19 9.93 1.32
C ARG A 39 -4.28 9.25 2.69
N SER A 40 -3.27 8.49 3.12
CA SER A 40 -3.32 7.84 4.44
C SER A 40 -3.50 8.82 5.60
N SER A 41 -3.23 10.12 5.39
CA SER A 41 -3.60 11.18 6.34
C SER A 41 -5.11 11.34 6.56
N ASP A 42 -5.94 10.86 5.64
CA ASP A 42 -7.38 11.10 5.58
C ASP A 42 -8.18 9.81 5.81
N LEU A 43 -7.50 8.69 6.11
CA LEU A 43 -8.17 7.44 6.44
C LEU A 43 -8.87 7.55 7.79
N ASN A 44 -10.16 7.27 7.79
CA ASN A 44 -11.00 7.22 8.98
C ASN A 44 -11.31 5.76 9.35
N PRO A 45 -11.97 5.49 10.50
CA PRO A 45 -12.28 4.13 10.93
C PRO A 45 -13.03 3.31 9.87
N VAL A 46 -14.00 3.92 9.17
CA VAL A 46 -14.78 3.25 8.12
C VAL A 46 -13.91 2.79 6.96
N ASP A 47 -12.90 3.58 6.57
CA ASP A 47 -11.98 3.19 5.50
C ASP A 47 -11.04 2.06 5.93
N VAL A 48 -10.51 2.11 7.16
CA VAL A 48 -9.67 1.02 7.69
C VAL A 48 -10.48 -0.27 7.83
N ALA A 49 -11.71 -0.18 8.31
CA ALA A 49 -12.61 -1.34 8.40
C ALA A 49 -12.85 -1.96 7.03
N ARG A 50 -12.99 -1.14 5.99
CA ARG A 50 -13.13 -1.61 4.61
C ARG A 50 -11.89 -2.36 4.12
N TYR A 51 -10.69 -1.81 4.31
CA TYR A 51 -9.45 -2.52 3.94
C TYR A 51 -9.34 -3.88 4.64
N LEU A 52 -9.64 -3.94 5.95
CA LEU A 52 -9.59 -5.18 6.71
C LEU A 52 -10.66 -6.20 6.26
N SER A 53 -11.89 -5.75 5.98
CA SER A 53 -12.95 -6.64 5.49
C SER A 53 -12.65 -7.13 4.07
N ASP A 54 -12.22 -6.25 3.18
CA ASP A 54 -11.95 -6.60 1.78
C ASP A 54 -10.79 -7.60 1.66
N PHE A 55 -9.81 -7.50 2.55
CA PHE A 55 -8.72 -8.47 2.63
C PHE A 55 -9.19 -9.83 3.15
N LEU A 56 -10.02 -9.85 4.20
CA LEU A 56 -10.60 -11.07 4.75
C LEU A 56 -11.52 -11.80 3.76
N ASP A 57 -12.31 -11.04 3.01
CA ASP A 57 -13.28 -11.56 2.04
C ASP A 57 -12.63 -11.86 0.67
N GLY A 58 -11.36 -11.44 0.47
CA GLY A 58 -10.65 -11.58 -0.80
C GLY A 58 -11.23 -10.71 -1.93
N SER A 59 -11.99 -9.67 -1.58
CA SER A 59 -12.62 -8.72 -2.51
C SER A 59 -11.75 -7.49 -2.80
N GLY A 60 -10.65 -7.31 -2.07
CA GLY A 60 -9.70 -6.21 -2.30
C GLY A 60 -8.97 -6.31 -3.63
N GLY A 61 -8.53 -5.16 -4.14
CA GLY A 61 -7.66 -5.08 -5.32
C GLY A 61 -6.30 -5.72 -5.09
N ALA A 62 -5.63 -6.10 -6.17
CA ALA A 62 -4.35 -6.83 -6.14
C ALA A 62 -3.23 -6.15 -5.33
N TRP A 63 -3.32 -4.84 -5.12
CA TRP A 63 -2.33 -4.02 -4.43
C TRP A 63 -2.88 -3.28 -3.21
N ASP A 64 -4.19 -3.37 -2.95
CA ASP A 64 -4.85 -2.57 -1.91
C ASP A 64 -4.29 -2.89 -0.53
N TRP A 65 -3.94 -4.16 -0.29
CA TRP A 65 -3.35 -4.59 0.97
C TRP A 65 -1.92 -4.06 1.18
N ASP A 66 -1.10 -4.09 0.12
CA ASP A 66 0.27 -3.57 0.17
C ASP A 66 0.27 -2.05 0.34
N ASP A 67 -0.62 -1.36 -0.37
CA ASP A 67 -0.81 0.10 -0.23
C ASP A 67 -1.28 0.46 1.19
N PHE A 68 -2.26 -0.27 1.72
CA PHE A 68 -2.76 -0.06 3.07
C PHE A 68 -1.67 -0.26 4.13
N THR A 69 -0.90 -1.34 4.05
CA THR A 69 0.10 -1.68 5.09
C THR A 69 1.40 -0.86 4.98
N SER A 70 1.71 -0.28 3.82
CA SER A 70 2.98 0.44 3.58
C SER A 70 2.97 1.91 3.96
N ILE A 71 1.81 2.54 4.12
CA ILE A 71 1.69 3.99 4.35
C ILE A 71 1.11 4.29 5.74
N SER A 72 1.79 5.12 6.53
CA SER A 72 1.34 5.52 7.86
C SER A 72 0.01 6.29 7.83
N ILE A 73 -0.88 6.00 8.77
CA ILE A 73 -2.15 6.70 8.99
C ILE A 73 -1.93 7.83 10.01
N ALA A 74 -2.60 8.96 9.83
CA ALA A 74 -2.43 10.12 10.73
C ALA A 74 -3.03 9.89 12.13
N ASP A 75 -4.17 9.20 12.21
CA ASP A 75 -4.73 8.75 13.48
C ASP A 75 -3.85 7.64 14.07
N SER A 76 -3.33 7.86 15.27
CA SER A 76 -2.38 6.95 15.91
C SER A 76 -2.97 5.59 16.26
N GLU A 77 -4.27 5.52 16.56
CA GLU A 77 -4.93 4.25 16.87
C GLU A 77 -5.16 3.45 15.60
N LEU A 78 -5.60 4.10 14.53
CA LEU A 78 -5.73 3.47 13.21
C LEU A 78 -4.37 3.04 12.65
N ASP A 79 -3.31 3.83 12.88
CA ASP A 79 -1.96 3.45 12.45
C ASP A 79 -1.43 2.24 13.24
N SER A 80 -1.71 2.15 14.55
CA SER A 80 -1.41 0.95 15.34
C SER A 80 -2.11 -0.28 14.75
N ILE A 81 -3.38 -0.17 14.39
CA ILE A 81 -4.15 -1.26 13.78
C ILE A 81 -3.56 -1.66 12.44
N ARG A 82 -3.19 -0.69 11.59
CA ARG A 82 -2.50 -0.95 10.32
C ARG A 82 -1.17 -1.69 10.55
N GLN A 83 -0.37 -1.27 11.52
CA GLN A 83 0.90 -1.94 11.83
C GLN A 83 0.67 -3.39 12.31
N GLU A 84 -0.28 -3.60 13.21
CA GLU A 84 -0.66 -4.92 13.70
C GLU A 84 -1.18 -5.82 12.58
N ALA A 85 -1.98 -5.27 11.66
CA ALA A 85 -2.47 -5.96 10.48
C ALA A 85 -1.32 -6.36 9.52
N GLY A 86 -0.40 -5.43 9.25
CA GLY A 86 0.78 -5.68 8.40
C GLY A 86 1.79 -6.65 9.01
N ALA A 87 1.74 -6.87 10.32
CA ALA A 87 2.56 -7.86 11.02
C ALA A 87 1.97 -9.29 10.98
N VAL A 88 0.73 -9.46 10.51
CA VAL A 88 0.11 -10.79 10.37
C VAL A 88 0.84 -11.57 9.26
N PRO A 89 1.41 -12.76 9.54
CA PRO A 89 2.11 -13.54 8.53
C PRO A 89 1.18 -14.00 7.40
N LEU A 90 1.67 -13.92 6.16
CA LEU A 90 1.00 -14.44 4.96
C LEU A 90 1.69 -15.73 4.47
N PRO A 91 0.96 -16.73 3.94
CA PRO A 91 -0.50 -16.76 3.76
C PRO A 91 -1.27 -16.85 5.08
N LEU A 92 -2.52 -16.36 5.09
CA LEU A 92 -3.33 -16.30 6.31
C LEU A 92 -3.50 -17.67 6.93
N THR A 93 -3.05 -17.82 8.17
CA THR A 93 -3.39 -18.99 9.00
C THR A 93 -4.72 -18.76 9.72
N THR A 94 -5.33 -19.80 10.27
CA THR A 94 -6.54 -19.67 11.12
C THR A 94 -6.32 -18.68 12.28
N HIS A 95 -5.11 -18.64 12.84
CA HIS A 95 -4.76 -17.67 13.88
C HIS A 95 -4.67 -16.25 13.33
N GLY A 96 -4.01 -16.07 12.18
CA GLY A 96 -3.92 -14.77 11.50
C GLY A 96 -5.30 -14.22 11.11
N GLU A 97 -6.21 -15.08 10.67
CA GLU A 97 -7.59 -14.73 10.37
C GLU A 97 -8.35 -14.26 11.62
N ALA A 98 -8.18 -14.96 12.75
CA ALA A 98 -8.77 -14.55 14.02
C ALA A 98 -8.21 -13.20 14.51
N GLN A 99 -6.90 -12.98 14.37
CA GLN A 99 -6.26 -11.71 14.68
C GLN A 99 -6.81 -10.58 13.81
N MET A 100 -6.94 -10.81 12.50
CA MET A 100 -7.49 -9.82 11.57
C MET A 100 -8.95 -9.46 11.88
N ARG A 101 -9.77 -10.44 12.28
CA ARG A 101 -11.14 -10.19 12.74
C ARG A 101 -11.19 -9.40 14.05
N ALA A 102 -10.25 -9.65 14.97
CA ALA A 102 -10.16 -8.87 16.21
C ALA A 102 -9.80 -7.40 15.92
N LEU A 103 -8.87 -7.16 14.99
CA LEU A 103 -8.55 -5.81 14.52
C LEU A 103 -9.76 -5.13 13.87
N LEU A 104 -10.50 -5.82 13.01
CA LEU A 104 -11.73 -5.30 12.41
C LEU A 104 -12.78 -4.92 13.46
N ALA A 105 -12.97 -5.75 14.49
CA ALA A 105 -13.87 -5.44 15.59
C ALA A 105 -13.42 -4.21 16.38
N ARG A 106 -12.11 -4.06 16.60
CA ARG A 106 -11.52 -2.88 17.26
C ARG A 106 -11.76 -1.61 16.45
N VAL A 107 -11.54 -1.63 15.13
CA VAL A 107 -11.81 -0.47 14.26
C VAL A 107 -13.29 -0.07 14.30
N ARG A 108 -14.21 -1.05 14.21
CA ARG A 108 -15.66 -0.78 14.26
C ARG A 108 -16.12 -0.16 15.58
N ALA A 109 -15.43 -0.47 16.68
CA ALA A 109 -15.70 0.15 17.97
C ALA A 109 -15.29 1.64 18.01
N LEU A 110 -14.56 2.15 17.02
CA LEU A 110 -14.17 3.56 16.87
C LEU A 110 -15.12 4.36 15.96
N GLU A 111 -16.10 3.71 15.31
CA GLU A 111 -17.08 4.36 14.42
C GLU A 111 -18.17 5.15 15.17
N ILE A 112 -17.96 5.46 16.45
CA ILE A 112 -18.94 6.07 17.38
C ILE A 112 -19.20 7.55 17.04
#